data_AF-A0AA39P0R0-F1
#
_entry.id   AF-A0AA39P0R0-F1
#
_cell.length_a   1.000
_cell.length_b   1.000
_cell.length_c   1.000
_cell.angle_alpha   90.00
_cell.angle_beta   90.00
_cell.angle_gamma   90.00
#
_symmetry.space_group_name_H-M   'P 1'
#
loop_
_entity.id
_entity.type
_entity.pdbx_description
1 polymer ?
#
loop_
_entity_poly.entity_id
_entity_poly.type
_entity_poly.pdbx_seq_one_letter_code
_entity_poly.pdbx_strand_id
1 'polypeptide(L)'
;MVNLNHVRVSRGTGTLVRLVVESVAASLVTLELEGCDAEPQDFAGMASVSIRRLSISCCHSSIRFILGPLAVEELEVYGPALDGGCMHVGVTLRRLTDGNLKRLYVIDTCRDSGCRDIVHLTRALETRLASLEVLVLDIPFSQSTLEKLLRVVSLYPALKTLYLRGLPLYRAPKICGLILTCKGALSRPNDMKVLGTS
;
A
#
# COMPACT_ATOMS: atom_id res chain seq x y z
N MET A 1 30.86 -10.17 11.16
CA MET A 1 30.02 -9.08 10.62
C MET A 1 28.75 -9.73 10.09
N VAL A 2 27.62 -9.60 10.79
CA VAL A 2 26.37 -10.26 10.40
C VAL A 2 25.69 -9.38 9.35
N ASN A 3 25.59 -9.88 8.12
CA ASN A 3 24.90 -9.16 7.05
C ASN A 3 23.39 -9.36 7.20
N LEU A 4 22.75 -8.49 7.99
CA LEU A 4 21.32 -8.52 8.23
C LEU A 4 20.58 -7.82 7.09
N ASN A 5 20.51 -8.49 5.94
CA ASN A 5 19.74 -8.02 4.79
C ASN A 5 18.23 -8.02 5.06
N HIS A 6 17.77 -8.77 6.06
CA HIS A 6 16.37 -8.92 6.39
C HIS A 6 16.17 -8.88 7.89
N VAL A 7 15.26 -8.02 8.34
CA VAL A 7 14.88 -7.91 9.75
C VAL A 7 13.36 -7.92 9.86
N ARG A 8 12.85 -8.74 10.75
CA ARG A 8 11.44 -8.77 11.15
C ARG A 8 11.32 -8.38 12.61
N VAL A 9 10.43 -7.43 12.89
CA VAL A 9 10.07 -7.00 14.24
C VAL A 9 8.58 -7.27 14.41
N SER A 10 8.25 -8.15 15.36
CA SER A 10 6.87 -8.49 15.68
C SER A 10 6.53 -7.99 17.09
N ARG A 11 5.37 -7.34 17.24
CA ARG A 11 4.86 -6.81 18.52
C ARG A 11 5.84 -5.88 19.25
N GLY A 12 6.70 -5.20 18.49
CA GLY A 12 7.69 -4.27 19.04
C GLY A 12 7.07 -2.91 19.36
N THR A 13 7.62 -2.25 20.37
CA THR A 13 7.35 -0.83 20.66
C THR A 13 8.09 0.08 19.67
N GLY A 14 7.65 1.32 19.52
CA GLY A 14 8.31 2.28 18.62
C GLY A 14 9.77 2.52 18.96
N THR A 15 10.15 2.55 20.24
CA THR A 15 11.56 2.64 20.68
C THR A 15 12.39 1.45 20.20
N LEU A 16 11.85 0.23 20.25
CA LEU A 16 12.54 -0.97 19.75
C LEU A 16 12.69 -0.91 18.23
N VAL A 17 11.62 -0.55 17.51
CA VAL A 17 11.65 -0.41 16.05
C VAL A 17 12.70 0.62 15.65
N ARG A 18 12.73 1.78 16.31
CA ARG A 18 13.77 2.80 16.08
C ARG A 18 15.18 2.26 16.28
N LEU A 19 15.44 1.64 17.42
CA LEU A 19 16.77 1.11 17.74
C LEU A 19 17.23 0.08 16.71
N VAL A 20 16.31 -0.79 16.26
CA VAL A 20 16.56 -1.72 15.17
C VAL A 20 16.93 -0.95 13.91
N VAL A 21 16.08 -0.04 13.42
CA VAL A 21 16.34 0.68 12.17
C VAL A 21 17.64 1.47 12.23
N GLU A 22 17.95 2.18 13.32
CA GLU A 22 19.22 2.91 13.50
C GLU A 22 20.44 1.98 13.52
N SER A 23 20.34 0.81 14.17
CA SER A 23 21.46 -0.13 14.30
C SER A 23 21.82 -0.87 13.02
N VAL A 24 20.85 -1.10 12.13
CA VAL A 24 21.06 -1.85 10.88
C VAL A 24 20.84 -1.02 9.62
N ALA A 25 20.64 0.30 9.74
CA ALA A 25 20.37 1.24 8.65
C ALA A 25 21.29 1.08 7.44
N ALA A 26 22.58 0.82 7.68
CA ALA A 26 23.60 0.70 6.62
C ALA A 26 23.53 -0.63 5.83
N SER A 27 22.86 -1.66 6.36
CA SER A 27 22.78 -3.00 5.75
C SER A 27 21.35 -3.47 5.49
N LEU A 28 20.34 -2.67 5.85
CA LEU A 28 18.95 -3.11 5.83
C LEU A 28 18.38 -3.09 4.39
N VAL A 29 18.24 -4.28 3.81
CA VAL A 29 17.55 -4.43 2.51
C VAL A 29 16.05 -4.61 2.71
N THR A 30 15.62 -5.35 3.73
CA THR A 30 14.21 -5.63 4.00
C THR A 30 13.86 -5.47 5.48
N LEU A 31 12.81 -4.72 5.75
CA LEU A 31 12.22 -4.55 7.08
C LEU A 31 10.77 -5.01 7.08
N GLU A 32 10.42 -5.92 7.98
CA GLU A 32 9.05 -6.35 8.21
C GLU A 32 8.61 -5.95 9.62
N LEU A 33 7.50 -5.25 9.71
CA LEU A 33 6.89 -4.82 10.96
C LEU A 33 5.53 -5.47 11.08
N GLU A 34 5.31 -6.22 12.16
CA GLU A 34 4.10 -7.00 12.36
C GLU A 34 3.50 -6.74 13.74
N GLY A 35 2.31 -6.16 13.79
CA GLY A 35 1.63 -5.90 15.06
C GLY A 35 2.42 -4.97 15.99
N CYS A 36 3.30 -4.13 15.45
CA CYS A 36 4.06 -3.17 16.24
C CYS A 36 3.17 -2.03 16.74
N ASP A 37 3.59 -1.40 17.81
CA ASP A 37 2.96 -0.18 18.33
C ASP A 37 4.00 0.93 18.37
N ALA A 38 3.87 1.89 17.46
CA ALA A 38 4.84 2.93 17.27
C ALA A 38 4.16 4.26 16.94
N GLU A 39 4.64 5.31 17.58
CA GLU A 39 4.10 6.66 17.55
C GLU A 39 5.07 7.66 16.87
N PRO A 40 4.58 8.83 16.42
CA PRO A 40 5.42 9.85 15.79
C PRO A 40 6.69 10.18 16.53
N GLN A 41 6.54 10.40 17.83
CA GLN A 41 7.61 10.87 18.69
C GLN A 41 8.72 9.83 18.84
N ASP A 42 8.43 8.55 18.63
CA ASP A 42 9.43 7.50 18.72
C ASP A 42 10.52 7.70 17.66
N PHE A 43 10.14 8.17 16.47
CA PHE A 43 11.05 8.42 15.33
C PHE A 43 11.49 9.89 15.20
N ALA A 44 11.10 10.76 16.14
CA ALA A 44 11.50 12.17 16.10
C ALA A 44 13.02 12.33 16.21
N GLY A 45 13.61 13.13 15.33
CA GLY A 45 15.04 13.39 15.28
C GLY A 45 15.91 12.25 14.74
N MET A 46 15.29 11.18 14.22
CA MET A 46 16.02 10.09 13.56
C MET A 46 16.59 10.55 12.21
N ALA A 47 17.81 10.10 11.89
CA ALA A 47 18.44 10.36 10.60
C ALA A 47 17.69 9.64 9.45
N SER A 48 17.87 10.14 8.23
CA SER A 48 17.26 9.49 7.06
C SER A 48 17.89 8.14 6.78
N VAL A 49 17.07 7.10 6.62
CA VAL A 49 17.52 5.74 6.31
C VAL A 49 16.92 5.31 4.97
N SER A 50 17.69 4.57 4.18
CA SER A 50 17.21 3.99 2.92
C SER A 50 16.95 2.52 3.12
N ILE A 51 15.71 2.07 2.91
CA ILE A 51 15.30 0.68 3.03
C ILE A 51 14.76 0.25 1.68
N ARG A 52 15.25 -0.85 1.12
CA ARG A 52 14.75 -1.27 -0.20
C ARG A 52 13.29 -1.73 -0.13
N ARG A 53 12.97 -2.63 0.80
CA ARG A 53 11.61 -3.17 0.99
C ARG A 53 11.14 -3.00 2.43
N LEU A 54 10.02 -2.33 2.61
CA LEU A 54 9.34 -2.17 3.90
C LEU A 54 7.97 -2.84 3.82
N SER A 55 7.74 -3.83 4.68
CA SER A 55 6.43 -4.47 4.87
C SER A 55 5.88 -4.14 6.24
N ILE A 56 4.63 -3.70 6.28
CA ILE A 56 3.94 -3.33 7.51
C ILE A 56 2.61 -4.07 7.56
N SER A 57 2.39 -4.83 8.62
CA SER A 57 1.23 -5.71 8.74
C SER A 57 0.66 -5.65 10.15
N CYS A 58 -0.67 -5.51 10.27
CA CYS A 58 -1.35 -5.53 11.56
C CYS A 58 -0.87 -4.53 12.62
N CYS A 59 -0.01 -3.56 12.31
CA CYS A 59 0.40 -2.56 13.29
C CYS A 59 -0.70 -1.51 13.48
N HIS A 60 -0.72 -0.87 14.63
CA HIS A 60 -1.77 0.08 14.97
C HIS A 60 -1.78 1.28 14.01
N SER A 61 -2.91 2.00 13.97
CA SER A 61 -3.19 3.14 13.08
C SER A 61 -2.18 4.30 13.14
N SER A 62 -1.23 4.24 14.08
CA SER A 62 -0.09 5.13 14.28
C SER A 62 1.12 4.85 13.36
N ILE A 63 1.07 3.87 12.43
CA ILE A 63 2.08 3.69 11.36
C ILE A 63 2.31 4.95 10.49
N ARG A 64 1.47 5.98 10.65
CA ARG A 64 1.60 7.35 10.14
C ARG A 64 3.03 7.95 10.15
N PHE A 65 4.00 7.34 10.84
CA PHE A 65 5.34 7.85 11.10
C PHE A 65 6.50 6.92 10.70
N ILE A 66 6.22 5.69 10.29
CA ILE A 66 7.26 4.83 9.70
C ILE A 66 7.63 5.34 8.29
N LEU A 67 6.89 6.29 7.74
CA LEU A 67 7.21 6.94 6.46
C LEU A 67 7.75 8.37 6.66
N GLY A 68 8.37 8.63 7.82
CA GLY A 68 9.20 9.81 8.08
C GLY A 68 10.48 9.79 7.22
N PRO A 69 11.69 10.11 7.72
CA PRO A 69 12.91 10.19 6.92
C PRO A 69 13.36 8.78 6.46
N LEU A 70 12.58 8.14 5.61
CA LEU A 70 12.77 6.79 5.11
C LEU A 70 12.57 6.81 3.60
N ALA A 71 13.65 6.58 2.87
CA ALA A 71 13.60 6.37 1.43
C ALA A 71 13.31 4.89 1.17
N VAL A 72 12.16 4.58 0.58
CA VAL A 72 11.74 3.21 0.28
C VAL A 72 11.54 2.98 -1.21
N GLU A 73 12.01 1.85 -1.74
CA GLU A 73 11.77 1.43 -3.14
C GLU A 73 10.47 0.62 -3.26
N GLU A 74 10.18 -0.23 -2.28
CA GLU A 74 9.00 -1.10 -2.20
C GLU A 74 8.34 -0.97 -0.83
N LEU A 75 7.07 -0.57 -0.82
CA LEU A 75 6.24 -0.43 0.37
C LEU A 75 5.02 -1.35 0.28
N GLU A 76 4.89 -2.23 1.26
CA GLU A 76 3.72 -3.10 1.44
C GLU A 76 3.03 -2.76 2.76
N VAL A 77 1.74 -2.48 2.69
CA VAL A 77 0.91 -2.22 3.87
C VAL A 77 -0.30 -3.15 3.85
N TYR A 78 -0.34 -4.03 4.83
CA TYR A 78 -1.43 -4.96 5.06
C TYR A 78 -2.29 -4.46 6.20
N GLY A 79 -3.60 -4.56 5.99
CA GLY A 79 -4.62 -4.16 6.95
C GLY A 79 -4.48 -4.85 8.31
N PRO A 80 -5.23 -4.35 9.29
CA PRO A 80 -5.29 -5.02 10.58
C PRO A 80 -6.08 -6.31 10.47
N ALA A 81 -5.90 -7.18 11.47
CA ALA A 81 -6.67 -8.41 11.61
C ALA A 81 -8.19 -8.16 11.61
N LEU A 82 -8.98 -9.23 11.60
CA LEU A 82 -10.40 -9.19 11.22
C LEU A 82 -11.31 -8.26 12.07
N ASP A 83 -10.83 -7.74 13.17
CA ASP A 83 -11.50 -6.88 14.15
C ASP A 83 -10.93 -5.45 14.22
N GLY A 84 -9.85 -5.14 13.49
CA GLY A 84 -9.23 -3.83 13.52
C GLY A 84 -9.94 -2.76 12.68
N GLY A 85 -9.85 -1.50 13.12
CA GLY A 85 -10.33 -0.34 12.37
C GLY A 85 -9.51 -0.04 11.12
N CYS A 86 -9.98 0.84 10.24
CA CYS A 86 -9.23 1.19 9.02
C CYS A 86 -7.87 1.80 9.34
N MET A 87 -6.84 1.39 8.60
CA MET A 87 -5.51 1.98 8.64
C MET A 87 -5.44 3.23 7.76
N HIS A 88 -4.84 4.29 8.28
CA HIS A 88 -4.79 5.60 7.61
C HIS A 88 -3.58 5.75 6.66
N VAL A 89 -3.51 4.90 5.64
CA VAL A 89 -2.38 4.84 4.69
C VAL A 89 -2.31 6.11 3.84
N GLY A 90 -3.46 6.59 3.35
CA GLY A 90 -3.53 7.75 2.46
C GLY A 90 -2.97 9.03 3.07
N VAL A 91 -3.25 9.28 4.36
CA VAL A 91 -2.65 10.40 5.11
C VAL A 91 -1.14 10.23 5.23
N THR A 92 -0.68 8.99 5.42
CA THR A 92 0.74 8.66 5.60
C THR A 92 1.53 8.88 4.32
N LEU A 93 1.00 8.43 3.17
CA LEU A 93 1.66 8.61 1.87
C LEU A 93 1.83 10.09 1.48
N ARG A 94 0.97 11.01 1.96
CA ARG A 94 1.17 12.46 1.73
C ARG A 94 2.40 13.02 2.43
N ARG A 95 3.02 12.28 3.34
CA ARG A 95 4.24 12.72 4.04
C ARG A 95 5.50 12.08 3.49
N LEU A 96 5.37 11.10 2.59
CA LEU A 96 6.51 10.59 1.85
C LEU A 96 7.14 11.75 1.04
N THR A 97 8.43 11.94 1.26
CA THR A 97 9.31 12.73 0.41
C THR A 97 9.75 11.84 -0.75
N ASP A 98 9.24 12.11 -1.95
CA ASP A 98 9.36 11.15 -3.04
C ASP A 98 10.46 11.45 -4.06
N GLY A 99 11.07 10.35 -4.45
CA GLY A 99 11.95 10.20 -5.60
C GLY A 99 12.13 8.72 -5.96
N ASN A 100 12.10 7.82 -4.97
CA ASN A 100 12.54 6.43 -5.14
C ASN A 100 11.45 5.34 -5.03
N LEU A 101 10.20 5.66 -4.65
CA LEU A 101 9.17 4.62 -4.50
C LEU A 101 8.74 4.08 -5.87
N LYS A 102 9.04 2.80 -6.12
CA LYS A 102 8.69 2.11 -7.37
C LYS A 102 7.51 1.17 -7.22
N ARG A 103 7.26 0.66 -6.01
CA ARG A 103 6.22 -0.35 -5.79
C ARG A 103 5.44 -0.04 -4.53
N LEU A 104 4.12 0.04 -4.68
CA LEU A 104 3.19 0.31 -3.58
C LEU A 104 2.09 -0.74 -3.56
N TYR A 105 1.95 -1.42 -2.42
CA TYR A 105 0.89 -2.38 -2.15
C TYR A 105 0.11 -1.95 -0.92
N VAL A 106 -1.19 -1.77 -1.07
CA VAL A 106 -2.12 -1.42 0.01
C VAL A 106 -3.24 -2.46 -0.01
N ILE A 107 -3.24 -3.36 0.96
CA ILE A 107 -4.06 -4.58 0.93
C ILE A 107 -4.89 -4.66 2.20
N ASP A 108 -6.21 -4.78 2.06
CA ASP A 108 -7.19 -4.93 3.15
C ASP A 108 -7.10 -3.89 4.27
N THR A 109 -6.50 -2.72 4.00
CA THR A 109 -6.30 -1.66 5.01
C THR A 109 -7.58 -0.94 5.40
N CYS A 110 -8.66 -1.10 4.63
CA CYS A 110 -9.98 -0.63 4.99
C CYS A 110 -11.08 -1.47 4.37
N ARG A 111 -12.25 -1.50 5.03
CA ARG A 111 -13.43 -2.26 4.60
C ARG A 111 -14.55 -1.41 4.02
N ASP A 112 -14.49 -0.11 4.23
CA ASP A 112 -15.52 0.83 3.80
C ASP A 112 -15.03 1.65 2.60
N SER A 113 -15.74 1.54 1.49
CA SER A 113 -15.54 2.33 0.28
C SER A 113 -15.72 3.84 0.47
N GLY A 114 -16.42 4.26 1.53
CA GLY A 114 -16.62 5.65 1.95
C GLY A 114 -15.56 6.17 2.92
N CYS A 115 -14.54 5.37 3.25
CA CYS A 115 -13.52 5.78 4.20
C CYS A 115 -12.79 7.04 3.74
N ARG A 116 -12.71 8.02 4.65
CA ARG A 116 -12.01 9.29 4.41
C ARG A 116 -10.55 9.09 4.00
N ASP A 117 -9.90 8.04 4.48
CA ASP A 117 -8.52 7.75 4.13
C ASP A 117 -8.32 7.42 2.64
N ILE A 118 -9.32 6.85 1.98
CA ILE A 118 -9.25 6.58 0.54
C ILE A 118 -9.17 7.90 -0.25
N VAL A 119 -9.89 8.94 0.19
CA VAL A 119 -9.75 10.29 -0.39
C VAL A 119 -8.35 10.85 -0.15
N HIS A 120 -7.76 10.57 1.01
CA HIS A 120 -6.38 10.98 1.30
C HIS A 120 -5.37 10.26 0.40
N LEU A 121 -5.59 8.96 0.16
CA LEU A 121 -4.80 8.11 -0.73
C LEU A 121 -4.85 8.63 -2.16
N THR A 122 -6.03 8.89 -2.73
CA THR A 122 -6.13 9.43 -4.10
C THR A 122 -5.34 10.72 -4.27
N ARG A 123 -5.40 11.65 -3.30
CA ARG A 123 -4.62 12.90 -3.36
C ARG A 123 -3.11 12.70 -3.16
N ALA A 124 -2.71 11.69 -2.38
CA ALA A 124 -1.28 11.35 -2.25
C ALA A 124 -0.73 10.87 -3.60
N LEU A 125 -1.50 10.01 -4.29
CA LEU A 125 -1.17 9.55 -5.63
C LEU A 125 -1.13 10.73 -6.64
N GLU A 126 -2.05 11.69 -6.57
CA GLU A 126 -2.05 12.85 -7.47
C GLU A 126 -0.74 13.64 -7.49
N THR A 127 -0.02 13.68 -6.37
CA THR A 127 1.01 14.69 -6.15
C THR A 127 2.44 14.16 -6.14
N ARG A 128 2.67 12.84 -6.03
CA ARG A 128 3.96 12.37 -5.48
C ARG A 128 4.64 11.15 -6.12
N LEU A 129 4.07 10.44 -7.10
CA LEU A 129 4.59 9.10 -7.44
C LEU A 129 4.89 8.86 -8.93
N ALA A 130 5.59 9.80 -9.57
CA ALA A 130 5.94 9.68 -11.00
C ALA A 130 6.85 8.47 -11.33
N SER A 131 7.63 7.98 -10.36
CA SER A 131 8.54 6.84 -10.50
C SER A 131 7.88 5.48 -10.21
N LEU A 132 6.59 5.47 -9.88
CA LEU A 132 5.88 4.25 -9.51
C LEU A 132 5.67 3.33 -10.71
N GLU A 133 6.18 2.10 -10.59
CA GLU A 133 6.06 1.05 -11.62
C GLU A 133 4.93 0.05 -11.32
N VAL A 134 4.65 -0.18 -10.03
CA VAL A 134 3.64 -1.13 -9.56
C VAL A 134 2.75 -0.47 -8.52
N LEU A 135 1.43 -0.49 -8.77
CA LEU A 135 0.43 -0.04 -7.82
C LEU A 135 -0.62 -1.15 -7.62
N VAL A 136 -0.73 -1.63 -6.38
CA VAL A 136 -1.73 -2.62 -5.97
C VAL A 136 -2.56 -2.02 -4.85
N LEU A 137 -3.84 -1.78 -5.11
CA LEU A 137 -4.80 -1.32 -4.12
C LEU A 137 -5.92 -2.36 -3.99
N ASP A 138 -5.73 -3.30 -3.07
CA ASP A 138 -6.76 -4.28 -2.71
C ASP A 138 -7.62 -3.76 -1.55
N ILE A 139 -8.35 -2.67 -1.82
CA ILE A 139 -9.29 -2.04 -0.89
C ILE A 139 -10.57 -1.64 -1.62
N PRO A 140 -11.72 -1.56 -0.95
CA PRO A 140 -12.97 -1.18 -1.60
C PRO A 140 -12.95 0.30 -2.00
N PHE A 141 -13.46 0.61 -3.20
CA PHE A 141 -13.60 1.98 -3.71
C PHE A 141 -15.05 2.30 -4.03
N SER A 142 -15.47 3.54 -3.76
CA SER A 142 -16.69 4.05 -4.39
C SER A 142 -16.44 4.32 -5.87
N GLN A 143 -17.48 4.25 -6.70
CA GLN A 143 -17.35 4.46 -8.15
C GLN A 143 -16.70 5.80 -8.49
N SER A 144 -17.10 6.88 -7.82
CA SER A 144 -16.54 8.22 -8.05
C SER A 144 -15.07 8.33 -7.64
N THR A 145 -14.63 7.55 -6.65
CA THR A 145 -13.22 7.51 -6.23
C THR A 145 -12.38 6.70 -7.21
N LEU A 146 -12.94 5.58 -7.69
CA LEU A 146 -12.30 4.74 -8.69
C LEU A 146 -12.04 5.52 -9.99
N GLU A 147 -13.04 6.27 -10.48
CA GLU A 147 -12.89 7.10 -11.68
C GLU A 147 -11.81 8.16 -11.54
N LYS A 148 -11.73 8.82 -10.37
CA LYS A 148 -10.66 9.78 -10.08
C LYS A 148 -9.30 9.11 -10.06
N LEU A 149 -9.18 7.97 -9.36
CA LEU A 149 -7.92 7.24 -9.26
C LEU A 149 -7.42 6.78 -10.63
N LEU A 150 -8.30 6.28 -11.49
CA LEU A 150 -7.97 5.91 -12.87
C LEU A 150 -7.42 7.08 -13.69
N ARG A 151 -7.99 8.29 -13.54
CA ARG A 151 -7.46 9.49 -14.19
C ARG A 151 -6.06 9.84 -13.68
N VAL A 152 -5.82 9.70 -12.39
CA VAL A 152 -4.53 10.02 -11.76
C VAL A 152 -3.44 9.06 -12.22
N VAL A 153 -3.68 7.76 -12.09
CA VAL A 153 -2.68 6.73 -12.46
C VAL A 153 -2.41 6.72 -13.96
N SER A 154 -3.34 7.23 -14.78
CA SER A 154 -3.11 7.37 -16.22
C SER A 154 -2.00 8.38 -16.57
N LEU A 155 -1.62 9.24 -15.63
CA LEU A 155 -0.56 10.23 -15.79
C LEU A 155 0.82 9.67 -15.40
N TYR A 156 0.91 8.44 -14.90
CA TYR A 156 2.17 7.89 -14.41
C TYR A 156 2.97 7.28 -15.55
N PRO A 157 4.11 7.87 -15.94
CA PRO A 157 4.84 7.43 -17.12
C PRO A 157 5.54 6.07 -16.92
N ALA A 158 5.88 5.72 -15.68
CA ALA A 158 6.61 4.51 -15.34
C ALA A 158 5.70 3.31 -14.99
N LEU A 159 4.39 3.51 -14.88
CA LEU A 159 3.47 2.50 -14.36
C LEU A 159 3.31 1.33 -15.35
N LYS A 160 3.73 0.14 -14.91
CA LYS A 160 3.66 -1.11 -15.69
C LYS A 160 2.51 -2.00 -15.23
N THR A 161 2.25 -2.01 -13.92
CA THR A 161 1.27 -2.89 -13.29
C THR A 161 0.30 -2.09 -12.43
N LEU A 162 -0.99 -2.28 -12.66
CA LEU A 162 -2.06 -1.71 -11.85
C LEU A 162 -3.04 -2.82 -11.44
N TYR A 163 -3.25 -2.94 -10.14
CA TYR A 163 -4.33 -3.73 -9.57
C TYR A 163 -5.20 -2.86 -8.69
N LEU A 164 -6.51 -2.90 -8.93
CA LEU A 164 -7.52 -2.25 -8.11
C LEU A 164 -8.58 -3.31 -7.79
N ARG A 165 -8.96 -3.45 -6.52
CA ARG A 165 -9.99 -4.40 -6.11
C ARG A 165 -11.27 -4.22 -6.93
N GLY A 166 -11.83 -5.33 -7.41
CA GLY A 166 -13.05 -5.33 -8.21
C GLY A 166 -12.84 -4.99 -9.69
N LEU A 167 -11.62 -4.72 -10.12
CA LEU A 167 -11.24 -4.63 -11.52
C LEU A 167 -10.32 -5.80 -11.91
N PRO A 168 -10.36 -6.27 -13.17
CA PRO A 168 -9.38 -7.23 -13.66
C PRO A 168 -7.96 -6.63 -13.60
N LEU A 169 -6.95 -7.49 -13.44
CA LEU A 169 -5.54 -7.08 -13.46
C LEU A 169 -5.21 -6.34 -14.77
N TYR A 170 -4.83 -5.07 -14.68
CA TYR A 170 -4.42 -4.27 -15.83
C TYR A 170 -2.89 -4.26 -15.94
N ARG A 171 -2.38 -4.77 -17.08
CA ARG A 171 -0.99 -4.52 -17.53
C ARG A 171 -1.03 -3.39 -18.54
N ALA A 172 -0.35 -2.28 -18.27
CA ALA A 172 -0.41 -1.10 -19.13
C ALA A 172 0.53 -1.25 -20.35
N PRO A 173 0.01 -1.25 -21.59
CA PRO A 173 0.85 -1.14 -22.78
C PRO A 173 0.59 0.25 -23.39
N LYS A 174 1.36 1.27 -22.99
CA LYS A 174 1.31 2.66 -23.51
C LYS A 174 -0.10 3.28 -23.61
N ILE A 175 -0.40 4.14 -22.66
CA ILE A 175 -1.70 4.80 -22.47
C ILE A 175 -2.02 5.72 -23.66
N CYS A 176 -2.85 5.24 -24.59
CA CYS A 176 -3.68 6.07 -25.46
C CYS A 176 -5.15 5.86 -25.05
N GLY A 177 -5.73 6.87 -24.40
CA GLY A 177 -7.17 7.07 -24.26
C GLY A 177 -8.00 5.89 -23.74
N LEU A 178 -7.99 5.63 -22.43
CA LEU A 178 -8.97 4.74 -21.81
C LEU A 178 -10.26 5.51 -21.50
N ILE A 179 -11.23 5.43 -22.42
CA ILE A 179 -12.65 5.60 -22.09
C ILE A 179 -13.15 4.24 -21.60
N LEU A 180 -13.17 4.04 -20.29
CA LEU A 180 -13.79 2.86 -19.67
C LEU A 180 -15.31 3.06 -19.61
N THR A 181 -16.03 2.58 -20.62
CA THR A 181 -17.47 2.32 -20.50
C THR A 181 -17.66 1.04 -19.71
N CYS A 182 -18.03 1.17 -18.43
CA CYS A 182 -18.52 0.04 -17.66
C CYS A 182 -19.86 -0.44 -18.25
N LYS A 183 -19.83 -1.50 -19.05
CA LYS A 183 -21.00 -2.33 -19.36
C LYS A 183 -20.69 -3.76 -18.96
N GLY A 184 -21.55 -4.35 -18.12
CA GLY A 184 -21.62 -5.80 -17.98
C GLY A 184 -21.95 -6.27 -16.57
N ALA A 185 -23.24 -6.34 -16.26
CA ALA A 185 -23.78 -7.34 -15.34
C ALA A 185 -23.64 -8.75 -15.96
N LEU A 186 -23.73 -9.78 -15.10
CA LEU A 186 -23.84 -11.25 -15.28
C LEU A 186 -22.63 -11.95 -14.64
N SER A 187 -22.74 -12.97 -13.80
CA SER A 187 -23.84 -13.69 -13.16
C SER A 187 -23.14 -14.62 -12.14
N ARG A 188 -23.76 -14.91 -11.00
CA ARG A 188 -23.25 -15.92 -10.06
C ARG A 188 -23.32 -17.30 -10.73
N PRO A 189 -22.25 -18.12 -10.72
CA PRO A 189 -22.38 -19.54 -11.03
C PRO A 189 -22.58 -20.28 -9.70
N ASN A 190 -23.80 -20.79 -9.46
CA ASN A 190 -24.04 -21.93 -8.59
C ASN A 190 -25.46 -22.43 -8.83
N ASP A 191 -25.62 -23.22 -9.89
CA ASP A 191 -26.65 -24.25 -9.97
C ASP A 191 -26.06 -25.43 -10.74
N MET A 192 -25.43 -26.33 -9.99
CA MET A 192 -25.03 -27.64 -10.47
C MET A 192 -26.19 -28.59 -10.16
N LYS A 193 -27.12 -28.75 -11.12
CA LYS A 193 -28.07 -29.87 -11.12
C LYS A 193 -27.71 -30.81 -12.27
N VAL A 194 -27.18 -31.95 -11.86
CA VAL A 194 -26.84 -33.11 -12.69
C VAL A 194 -28.11 -33.70 -13.28
N LEU A 195 -28.18 -33.75 -14.61
CA LEU A 195 -29.14 -34.57 -15.35
C LEU A 195 -28.66 -36.01 -15.31
N GLY A 196 -29.35 -36.85 -14.53
CA GLY A 196 -29.22 -38.30 -14.56
C GLY A 196 -30.40 -38.90 -15.33
N THR A 197 -30.07 -39.60 -16.41
CA THR A 197 -30.97 -40.43 -17.21
C THR A 197 -31.43 -41.66 -16.44
N SER A 198 -32.73 -41.95 -16.43
CA SER A 198 -33.33 -43.29 -16.39
C SER A 198 -34.73 -43.20 -16.98
#